data_AF-A0A9D0ZJ34-F1
#
_entry.id   AF-A0A9D0ZJ34-F1
#
_cell.length_a   1.000
_cell.length_b   1.000
_cell.length_c   1.000
_cell.angle_alpha   90.00
_cell.angle_beta   90.00
_cell.angle_gamma   90.00
#
_symmetry.space_group_name_H-M   'P 1'
#
loop_
_entity.id
_entity.type
_entity.pdbx_description
1 polymer ?
#
loop_
_entity_poly.entity_id
_entity_poly.type
_entity_poly.pdbx_seq_one_letter_code
_entity_poly.pdbx_strand_id
1 'polypeptide(L)'
;MKMVRKKAICTVLAIAVLLSLCTAAGAVQVQQEQSAVFSVEAFSIGNGYVVEPTRVSVLQNENAAQVLDRLLTQNGIAYDYAGTLQENYYLKTLYVENSDHIPQCIVDEIGDYIDEGSGTKLGEYEYTALAGWLITVNGAPLNVGLCDYYPAQDDVVRIQFSLYYGADIGLAEAMEMDKWMGIYDFYPTAQKEDMTRTLAQIHQDTSVLEDDGMYALYNRAVETVQTVDAAQNDVNQALFALVCALHSDIQAGDANLNGALEIADVLLIQKYIARSETMAVLQQAVCDTDGNGEINLEDVLAVQKMIAKVA
;
A
#
# COMPACT_ATOMS: atom_id res chain seq x y z
N MET A 1 -14.09 -53.44 -8.89
CA MET A 1 -14.66 -52.48 -7.91
C MET A 1 -13.69 -51.32 -7.78
N LYS A 2 -13.88 -50.25 -8.57
CA LYS A 2 -13.02 -49.05 -8.59
C LYS A 2 -13.86 -47.87 -8.10
N MET A 3 -13.46 -47.30 -6.97
CA MET A 3 -14.07 -46.11 -6.37
C MET A 3 -13.75 -44.87 -7.22
N VAL A 4 -14.78 -44.19 -7.70
CA VAL A 4 -14.66 -42.87 -8.35
C VAL A 4 -14.74 -41.83 -7.24
N ARG A 5 -13.63 -41.09 -7.03
CA ARG A 5 -13.58 -39.93 -6.13
C ARG A 5 -14.35 -38.77 -6.78
N LYS A 6 -15.41 -38.31 -6.12
CA LYS A 6 -16.14 -37.08 -6.48
C LYS A 6 -15.28 -35.88 -6.08
N LYS A 7 -14.89 -35.04 -7.04
CA LYS A 7 -14.29 -33.72 -6.78
C LYS A 7 -15.38 -32.78 -6.27
N ALA A 8 -15.17 -32.17 -5.11
CA ALA A 8 -16.01 -31.08 -4.62
C ALA A 8 -15.66 -29.81 -5.40
N ILE A 9 -16.68 -29.15 -5.94
CA ILE A 9 -16.58 -27.86 -6.64
C ILE A 9 -16.85 -26.80 -5.59
N CYS A 10 -15.84 -25.99 -5.25
CA CYS A 10 -16.02 -24.76 -4.47
C CYS A 10 -16.56 -23.68 -5.40
N THR A 11 -17.82 -23.31 -5.22
CA THR A 11 -18.43 -22.14 -5.85
C THR A 11 -17.86 -20.86 -5.22
N VAL A 12 -17.16 -20.08 -6.04
CA VAL A 12 -16.84 -18.67 -5.78
C VAL A 12 -18.16 -17.90 -5.67
N LEU A 13 -18.35 -17.20 -4.56
CA LEU A 13 -19.52 -16.35 -4.36
C LEU A 13 -19.30 -15.04 -5.13
N ALA A 14 -20.02 -14.86 -6.23
CA ALA A 14 -20.10 -13.61 -6.97
C ALA A 14 -20.84 -12.55 -6.16
N ILE A 15 -20.23 -11.38 -5.93
CA ILE A 15 -20.94 -10.19 -5.44
C ILE A 15 -21.61 -9.53 -6.65
N ALA A 16 -22.86 -9.90 -6.91
CA ALA A 16 -23.73 -9.18 -7.85
C ALA A 16 -24.45 -8.05 -7.10
N VAL A 17 -24.12 -6.80 -7.44
CA VAL A 17 -24.89 -5.63 -7.01
C VAL A 17 -26.20 -5.58 -7.81
N LEU A 18 -27.32 -5.90 -7.17
CA LEU A 18 -28.67 -5.67 -7.69
C LEU A 18 -29.46 -4.86 -6.65
N LEU A 19 -29.51 -3.55 -6.86
CA LEU A 19 -30.47 -2.66 -6.22
C LEU A 19 -31.81 -2.75 -6.97
N SER A 20 -32.81 -3.42 -6.39
CA SER A 20 -34.20 -2.91 -6.43
C SER A 20 -35.12 -3.62 -5.42
N LEU A 21 -35.71 -2.78 -4.54
CA LEU A 21 -37.00 -2.85 -3.86
C LEU A 21 -37.46 -4.19 -3.24
N CYS A 22 -37.30 -4.32 -1.91
CA CYS A 22 -38.25 -5.01 -1.04
C CYS A 22 -38.31 -4.34 0.34
N THR A 23 -39.50 -3.93 0.77
CA THR A 23 -39.78 -3.37 2.09
C THR A 23 -39.98 -4.45 3.15
N ALA A 24 -39.22 -4.32 4.24
CA ALA A 24 -39.48 -4.70 5.64
C ALA A 24 -39.80 -6.16 6.01
N ALA A 25 -38.76 -6.89 6.43
CA ALA A 25 -38.76 -7.70 7.66
C ALA A 25 -37.31 -8.02 8.06
N GLY A 26 -36.77 -7.32 9.06
CA GLY A 26 -35.57 -7.70 9.81
C GLY A 26 -34.38 -8.23 9.00
N ALA A 27 -33.91 -7.48 7.99
CA ALA A 27 -32.55 -7.70 7.51
C ALA A 27 -31.61 -7.15 8.59
N VAL A 28 -30.83 -8.01 9.24
CA VAL A 28 -29.60 -7.58 9.87
C VAL A 28 -28.80 -6.93 8.75
N GLN A 29 -28.76 -5.60 8.72
CA GLN A 29 -27.76 -4.90 7.94
C GLN A 29 -26.44 -5.35 8.56
N VAL A 30 -25.69 -6.20 7.86
CA VAL A 30 -24.29 -6.40 8.18
C VAL A 30 -23.67 -5.03 7.94
N GLN A 31 -23.56 -4.25 9.02
CA GLN A 31 -22.85 -3.00 8.98
C GLN A 31 -21.43 -3.40 8.62
N GLN A 32 -20.98 -3.01 7.42
CA GLN A 32 -19.62 -3.26 6.99
C GLN A 32 -18.73 -2.70 8.10
N GLU A 33 -17.95 -3.58 8.74
CA GLU A 33 -17.05 -3.15 9.81
C GLU A 33 -16.05 -2.17 9.19
N GLN A 34 -15.98 -0.97 9.77
CA GLN A 34 -15.01 0.03 9.35
C GLN A 34 -13.62 -0.58 9.47
N SER A 35 -12.79 -0.44 8.44
CA SER A 35 -11.44 -0.98 8.41
C SER A 35 -10.49 -0.04 7.71
N ALA A 36 -9.22 -0.11 8.11
CA ALA A 36 -8.11 0.62 7.51
C ALA A 36 -6.94 -0.34 7.28
N VAL A 37 -5.99 0.05 6.46
CA VAL A 37 -4.75 -0.67 6.22
C VAL A 37 -3.64 -0.02 7.04
N PHE A 38 -2.95 -0.81 7.85
CA PHE A 38 -1.81 -0.36 8.64
C PHE A 38 -0.54 -1.12 8.22
N SER A 39 0.58 -0.42 8.18
CA SER A 39 1.92 -1.02 8.04
C SER A 39 2.91 -0.35 9.01
N VAL A 40 3.93 -1.10 9.41
CA VAL A 40 5.07 -0.58 10.16
C VAL A 40 6.33 -0.91 9.37
N GLU A 41 7.07 0.12 8.98
CA GLU A 41 8.06 0.09 7.91
C GLU A 41 9.41 0.57 8.42
N ALA A 42 10.45 -0.23 8.24
CA ALA A 42 11.83 0.09 8.62
C ALA A 42 12.76 -0.02 7.40
N PHE A 43 12.32 0.53 6.27
CA PHE A 43 12.99 0.43 4.98
C PHE A 43 14.34 1.16 4.96
N SER A 44 14.43 2.29 5.67
CA SER A 44 15.64 3.10 5.76
C SER A 44 16.83 2.39 6.42
N ILE A 45 16.60 1.28 7.12
CA ILE A 45 17.66 0.43 7.69
C ILE A 45 17.70 -0.97 7.09
N GLY A 46 16.98 -1.20 5.98
CA GLY A 46 16.93 -2.48 5.27
C GLY A 46 16.15 -3.59 5.99
N ASN A 47 15.44 -3.28 7.08
CA ASN A 47 14.65 -4.25 7.85
C ASN A 47 13.38 -4.70 7.12
N GLY A 48 12.93 -3.94 6.13
CA GLY A 48 11.66 -4.18 5.46
C GLY A 48 10.47 -3.86 6.36
N TYR A 49 9.42 -4.67 6.26
CA TYR A 49 8.23 -4.54 7.09
C TYR A 49 8.49 -5.12 8.50
N VAL A 50 8.31 -4.29 9.52
CA VAL A 50 8.18 -4.74 10.91
C VAL A 50 6.79 -5.36 11.12
N VAL A 51 5.77 -4.73 10.52
CA VAL A 51 4.43 -5.30 10.35
C VAL A 51 4.04 -5.09 8.89
N GLU A 52 3.84 -6.19 8.17
CA GLU A 52 3.40 -6.16 6.79
C GLU A 52 2.01 -5.49 6.65
N PRO A 53 1.67 -4.92 5.47
CA PRO A 53 0.40 -4.26 5.27
C PRO A 53 -0.78 -5.13 5.69
N THR A 54 -1.52 -4.69 6.69
CA THR A 54 -2.58 -5.48 7.32
C THR A 54 -3.87 -4.68 7.33
N ARG A 55 -4.94 -5.27 6.78
CA ARG A 55 -6.28 -4.71 6.97
C ARG A 55 -6.75 -5.01 8.39
N VAL A 56 -6.96 -3.96 9.16
CA VAL A 56 -7.44 -4.03 10.55
C VAL A 56 -8.85 -3.47 10.65
N SER A 57 -9.72 -4.12 11.43
CA SER A 57 -10.99 -3.52 11.82
C SER A 57 -10.74 -2.30 12.73
N VAL A 58 -11.58 -1.29 12.62
CA VAL A 58 -11.56 -0.06 13.41
C VAL A 58 -12.86 -0.03 14.22
N LEU A 59 -12.73 -0.17 15.54
CA LEU A 59 -13.87 -0.18 16.45
C LEU A 59 -14.46 1.22 16.59
N GLN A 60 -15.71 1.29 17.05
CA GLN A 60 -16.39 2.57 17.22
C GLN A 60 -15.61 3.48 18.20
N ASN A 61 -15.27 4.69 17.75
CA ASN A 61 -14.46 5.68 18.47
C ASN A 61 -13.04 5.19 18.82
N GLU A 62 -12.50 4.20 18.10
CA GLU A 62 -11.10 3.78 18.23
C GLU A 62 -10.20 4.75 17.45
N ASN A 63 -9.23 5.34 18.12
CA ASN A 63 -8.23 6.18 17.47
C ASN A 63 -7.06 5.34 16.92
N ALA A 64 -6.21 5.94 16.09
CA ALA A 64 -5.13 5.24 15.43
C ALA A 64 -4.03 4.75 16.38
N ALA A 65 -3.84 5.38 17.54
CA ALA A 65 -2.91 4.91 18.56
C ALA A 65 -3.39 3.58 19.19
N GLN A 66 -4.69 3.45 19.45
CA GLN A 66 -5.29 2.21 19.94
C GLN A 66 -5.26 1.09 18.88
N VAL A 67 -5.51 1.43 17.61
CA VAL A 67 -5.38 0.47 16.51
C VAL A 67 -3.94 -0.04 16.40
N LEU A 68 -2.95 0.87 16.48
CA LEU A 68 -1.53 0.52 16.44
C LEU A 68 -1.11 -0.33 17.64
N ASP A 69 -1.53 0.03 18.87
CA ASP A 69 -1.27 -0.75 20.09
C ASP A 69 -1.74 -2.19 19.93
N ARG A 70 -2.98 -2.38 19.47
CA ARG A 70 -3.55 -3.71 19.23
C ARG A 70 -2.77 -4.45 18.16
N LEU A 71 -2.42 -3.80 17.06
CA LEU A 71 -1.67 -4.41 15.97
C LEU A 71 -0.28 -4.87 16.42
N LEU A 72 0.48 -4.02 17.10
CA LEU A 72 1.81 -4.37 17.63
C LEU A 72 1.72 -5.50 18.66
N THR A 73 0.74 -5.44 19.58
CA THR A 73 0.51 -6.47 20.60
C THR A 73 0.17 -7.82 19.97
N GLN A 74 -0.69 -7.84 18.94
CA GLN A 74 -1.05 -9.07 18.22
C GLN A 74 0.14 -9.69 17.48
N ASN A 75 1.08 -8.87 17.02
CA ASN A 75 2.33 -9.30 16.40
C ASN A 75 3.45 -9.61 17.42
N GLY A 76 3.18 -9.47 18.73
CA GLY A 76 4.16 -9.74 19.77
C GLY A 76 5.32 -8.75 19.82
N ILE A 77 5.14 -7.55 19.27
CA ILE A 77 6.16 -6.50 19.20
C ILE A 77 6.07 -5.66 20.47
N ALA A 78 7.13 -5.69 21.27
CA ALA A 78 7.27 -4.80 22.42
C ALA A 78 7.64 -3.39 21.93
N TYR A 79 7.12 -2.37 22.63
CA TYR A 79 7.36 -0.98 22.26
C TYR A 79 7.21 -0.03 23.45
N ASP A 80 7.86 1.12 23.35
CA ASP A 80 7.73 2.24 24.29
C ASP A 80 7.04 3.42 23.61
N TYR A 81 6.22 4.13 24.37
CA TYR A 81 5.58 5.39 23.96
C TYR A 81 5.53 6.39 25.10
N ALA A 82 5.37 7.67 24.78
CA ALA A 82 5.04 8.73 25.73
C ALA A 82 3.55 9.05 25.70
N GLY A 83 3.05 9.67 26.78
CA GLY A 83 1.63 10.00 26.93
C GLY A 83 0.77 8.78 27.26
N THR A 84 -0.44 8.76 26.72
CA THR A 84 -1.38 7.63 26.79
C THR A 84 -1.94 7.35 25.40
N LEU A 85 -2.64 6.23 25.21
CA LEU A 85 -3.29 5.92 23.93
C LEU A 85 -4.38 6.94 23.55
N GLN A 86 -4.82 7.80 24.48
CA GLN A 86 -5.87 8.81 24.26
C GLN A 86 -5.37 10.26 24.33
N GLU A 87 -4.17 10.48 24.87
CA GLU A 87 -3.66 11.84 25.12
C GLU A 87 -2.15 11.90 24.90
N ASN A 88 -1.71 12.80 24.02
CA ASN A 88 -0.30 13.07 23.72
C ASN A 88 0.51 11.82 23.38
N TYR A 89 -0.11 10.85 22.67
CA TYR A 89 0.57 9.62 22.26
C TYR A 89 1.73 9.94 21.32
N TYR A 90 2.90 9.41 21.64
CA TYR A 90 4.08 9.47 20.77
C TYR A 90 4.83 8.14 20.83
N LEU A 91 4.94 7.46 19.69
CA LEU A 91 5.70 6.21 19.56
C LEU A 91 7.20 6.52 19.65
N LYS A 92 7.88 5.95 20.64
CA LYS A 92 9.31 6.22 20.87
C LYS A 92 10.20 5.17 20.26
N THR A 93 9.92 3.90 20.56
CA THR A 93 10.82 2.78 20.28
C THR A 93 10.01 1.52 20.02
N LEU A 94 10.40 0.75 19.00
CA LEU A 94 10.02 -0.66 18.84
C LEU A 94 11.23 -1.54 19.20
N TYR A 95 11.01 -2.63 19.91
CA TYR A 95 12.03 -3.62 20.22
C TYR A 95 12.04 -4.70 19.14
N VAL A 96 12.85 -4.44 18.10
CA VAL A 96 13.03 -5.30 16.93
C VAL A 96 14.52 -5.42 16.64
N GLU A 97 14.94 -6.55 16.08
CA GLU A 97 16.33 -6.74 15.64
C GLU A 97 16.59 -5.84 14.42
N ASN A 98 17.76 -5.21 14.39
CA ASN A 98 18.15 -4.36 13.28
C ASN A 98 19.03 -5.13 12.31
N SER A 99 18.81 -4.92 11.02
CA SER A 99 19.59 -5.55 9.96
C SER A 99 20.88 -4.78 9.66
N ASP A 100 20.93 -3.49 10.03
CA ASP A 100 22.02 -2.55 9.72
C ASP A 100 22.31 -2.40 8.22
N HIS A 101 21.44 -2.89 7.34
CA HIS A 101 21.59 -2.80 5.89
C HIS A 101 20.94 -1.51 5.35
N ILE A 102 21.44 -0.35 5.80
CA ILE A 102 20.98 0.96 5.33
C ILE A 102 21.17 1.04 3.80
N PRO A 103 20.11 1.37 3.02
CA PRO A 103 20.20 1.54 1.58
C PRO A 103 21.29 2.54 1.18
N GLN A 104 22.06 2.22 0.13
CA GLN A 104 23.20 3.05 -0.29
C GLN A 104 22.80 4.48 -0.63
N CYS A 105 21.63 4.70 -1.24
CA CYS A 105 21.11 6.03 -1.54
C CYS A 105 20.88 6.89 -0.29
N ILE A 106 20.70 6.29 0.89
CA ILE A 106 20.62 7.01 2.17
C ILE A 106 22.02 7.22 2.76
N VAL A 107 22.89 6.21 2.67
CA VAL A 107 24.30 6.34 3.11
C VAL A 107 25.02 7.46 2.35
N ASP A 108 24.76 7.60 1.06
CA ASP A 108 25.39 8.63 0.21
C ASP A 108 25.02 10.07 0.65
N GLU A 109 23.83 10.24 1.23
CA GLU A 109 23.31 11.55 1.67
C GLU A 109 23.68 11.88 3.12
N ILE A 110 23.61 10.91 4.04
CA ILE A 110 23.90 11.13 5.46
C ILE A 110 25.40 10.96 5.78
N GLY A 111 26.06 9.98 5.16
CA GLY A 111 27.49 9.70 5.34
C GLY A 111 27.90 9.41 6.78
N ASP A 112 29.02 10.01 7.21
CA ASP A 112 29.65 9.77 8.52
C ASP A 112 28.80 10.22 9.73
N TYR A 113 27.61 10.81 9.51
CA TYR A 113 26.66 11.13 10.58
C TYR A 113 25.78 9.94 11.00
N ILE A 114 25.92 8.79 10.34
CA ILE A 114 25.30 7.52 10.77
C ILE A 114 26.19 6.86 11.82
N ASP A 115 25.69 6.78 13.04
CA ASP A 115 26.26 6.02 14.15
C ASP A 115 25.88 4.52 14.08
N GLU A 116 26.59 3.70 14.86
CA GLU A 116 26.25 2.28 15.04
C GLU A 116 24.87 2.15 15.73
N GLY A 117 24.00 1.33 15.15
CA GLY A 117 22.69 1.02 15.74
C GLY A 117 22.82 0.18 17.00
N SER A 118 21.77 0.18 17.84
CA SER A 118 21.76 -0.67 19.05
C SER A 118 21.58 -2.17 18.78
N GLY A 119 21.26 -2.55 17.53
CA GLY A 119 21.01 -3.93 17.09
C GLY A 119 19.69 -4.54 17.55
N THR A 120 19.05 -4.01 18.58
CA THR A 120 17.93 -4.68 19.30
C THR A 120 16.71 -3.79 19.52
N LYS A 121 16.75 -2.56 19.02
CA LYS A 121 15.63 -1.62 19.05
C LYS A 121 15.74 -0.60 17.92
N LEU A 122 14.60 -0.03 17.58
CA LEU A 122 14.46 1.02 16.59
C LEU A 122 13.57 2.14 17.13
N GLY A 123 14.12 3.33 17.32
CA GLY A 123 13.43 4.42 17.97
C GLY A 123 14.12 5.75 17.75
N GLU A 124 13.60 6.78 18.43
CA GLU A 124 14.21 8.10 18.38
C GLU A 124 15.70 8.05 18.71
N TYR A 125 16.50 8.80 17.94
CA TYR A 125 17.95 8.91 18.09
C TYR A 125 18.77 7.64 17.76
N GLU A 126 18.16 6.59 17.20
CA GLU A 126 18.92 5.44 16.68
C GLU A 126 19.57 5.77 15.34
N TYR A 127 20.84 5.42 15.17
CA TYR A 127 21.70 5.74 14.01
C TYR A 127 21.97 7.24 13.78
N THR A 128 21.00 8.13 13.96
CA THR A 128 21.24 9.57 13.88
C THR A 128 20.43 10.32 14.94
N ALA A 129 20.88 11.54 15.29
CA ALA A 129 20.13 12.41 16.20
C ALA A 129 18.78 12.90 15.65
N LEU A 130 18.47 12.65 14.37
CA LEU A 130 17.24 13.07 13.70
C LEU A 130 16.32 11.88 13.38
N ALA A 131 16.70 10.68 13.79
CA ALA A 131 15.94 9.48 13.52
C ALA A 131 14.70 9.39 14.41
N GLY A 132 13.64 8.78 13.88
CA GLY A 132 12.37 8.59 14.58
C GLY A 132 11.27 8.00 13.72
N TRP A 133 10.09 7.83 14.33
CA TRP A 133 8.90 7.28 13.67
C TRP A 133 8.03 8.41 13.10
N LEU A 134 7.80 8.37 11.79
CA LEU A 134 6.92 9.30 11.07
C LEU A 134 5.68 8.57 10.58
N ILE A 135 4.55 9.28 10.52
CA ILE A 135 3.27 8.69 10.16
C ILE A 135 2.72 9.40 8.94
N THR A 136 2.28 8.62 7.96
CA THR A 136 1.46 9.14 6.86
C THR A 136 0.08 8.48 6.86
N VAL A 137 -0.89 9.22 6.35
CA VAL A 137 -2.23 8.74 6.02
C VAL A 137 -2.50 9.06 4.56
N ASN A 138 -2.76 8.04 3.75
CA ASN A 138 -3.02 8.18 2.32
C ASN A 138 -1.92 9.01 1.61
N GLY A 139 -0.66 8.73 1.95
CA GLY A 139 0.53 9.37 1.38
C GLY A 139 0.89 10.74 1.94
N ALA A 140 0.01 11.37 2.73
CA ALA A 140 0.28 12.67 3.34
C ALA A 140 0.78 12.53 4.79
N PRO A 141 1.75 13.35 5.25
CA PRO A 141 2.13 13.38 6.66
C PRO A 141 0.93 13.63 7.58
N LEU A 142 0.86 12.88 8.68
CA LEU A 142 -0.17 13.09 9.69
C LEU A 142 0.17 14.32 10.54
N ASN A 143 -0.66 15.36 10.44
CA ASN A 143 -0.45 16.65 11.13
C ASN A 143 -0.99 16.69 12.57
N VAL A 144 -1.40 15.55 13.12
CA VAL A 144 -1.90 15.38 14.48
C VAL A 144 -1.28 14.13 15.11
N GLY A 145 -1.35 13.98 16.44
CA GLY A 145 -0.95 12.73 17.08
C GLY A 145 -1.88 11.58 16.68
N LEU A 146 -1.36 10.34 16.70
CA LEU A 146 -2.17 9.13 16.45
C LEU A 146 -3.38 9.00 17.41
N CYS A 147 -3.29 9.56 18.63
CA CYS A 147 -4.40 9.59 19.59
C CYS A 147 -5.56 10.50 19.17
N ASP A 148 -5.31 11.47 18.29
CA ASP A 148 -6.29 12.44 17.77
C ASP A 148 -6.77 12.09 16.35
N TYR A 149 -6.20 11.05 15.74
CA TYR A 149 -6.61 10.56 14.43
C TYR A 149 -7.57 9.38 14.54
N TYR A 150 -8.68 9.44 13.81
CA TYR A 150 -9.69 8.36 13.74
C TYR A 150 -9.72 7.82 12.31
N PRO A 151 -9.13 6.64 12.04
CA PRO A 151 -9.01 6.11 10.69
C PRO A 151 -10.36 5.93 10.01
N ALA A 152 -10.53 6.46 8.80
CA ALA A 152 -11.69 6.24 7.95
C ALA A 152 -11.61 4.87 7.24
N GLN A 153 -12.71 4.50 6.59
CA GLN A 153 -12.76 3.30 5.76
C GLN A 153 -11.72 3.36 4.64
N ASP A 154 -10.89 2.32 4.53
CA ASP A 154 -9.85 2.12 3.53
C ASP A 154 -8.67 3.11 3.55
N ASP A 155 -8.52 3.89 4.63
CA ASP A 155 -7.30 4.65 4.88
C ASP A 155 -6.08 3.75 4.89
N VAL A 156 -4.97 4.25 4.35
CA VAL A 156 -3.67 3.60 4.42
C VAL A 156 -2.81 4.40 5.40
N VAL A 157 -2.58 3.83 6.60
CA VAL A 157 -1.78 4.42 7.67
C VAL A 157 -0.42 3.73 7.72
N ARG A 158 0.64 4.46 7.39
CA ARG A 158 2.01 3.92 7.32
C ARG A 158 2.86 4.53 8.43
N ILE A 159 3.35 3.70 9.34
CA ILE A 159 4.28 4.08 10.40
C ILE A 159 5.70 3.77 9.91
N GLN A 160 6.48 4.79 9.61
CA GLN A 160 7.73 4.69 8.86
C GLN A 160 8.90 5.16 9.71
N PHE A 161 9.91 4.31 9.88
CA PHE A 161 11.15 4.72 10.51
C PHE A 161 11.96 5.56 9.52
N SER A 162 12.38 6.74 9.97
CA SER A 162 13.24 7.64 9.21
C SER A 162 14.55 7.82 9.95
N LEU A 163 15.63 7.93 9.19
CA LEU A 163 16.97 8.27 9.68
C LEU A 163 17.25 9.77 9.69
N TYR A 164 16.46 10.60 9.01
CA TYR A 164 16.80 12.02 8.84
C TYR A 164 15.56 12.93 8.68
N TYR A 165 14.72 13.01 9.71
CA TYR A 165 13.52 13.87 9.73
C TYR A 165 12.61 13.75 8.49
N GLY A 166 12.53 12.56 7.92
CA GLY A 166 11.69 12.24 6.77
C GLY A 166 12.36 12.42 5.42
N ALA A 167 13.57 12.97 5.34
CA ALA A 167 14.25 13.21 4.06
C ALA A 167 14.52 11.90 3.28
N ASP A 168 14.85 10.84 4.02
CA ASP A 168 15.11 9.49 3.51
C ASP A 168 13.85 8.72 3.10
N ILE A 169 12.66 9.25 3.41
CA ILE A 169 11.37 8.65 3.02
C ILE A 169 10.48 9.65 2.27
N GLY A 170 11.05 10.77 1.80
CA GLY A 170 10.37 11.77 0.98
C GLY A 170 9.28 12.57 1.70
N LEU A 171 9.46 12.83 3.00
CA LEU A 171 8.51 13.58 3.83
C LEU A 171 9.06 14.92 4.34
N ALA A 172 10.36 15.21 4.18
CA ALA A 172 10.96 16.42 4.73
C ALA A 172 10.32 17.69 4.14
N GLU A 173 10.12 17.75 2.83
CA GLU A 173 9.46 18.90 2.19
C GLU A 173 7.97 18.99 2.55
N ALA A 174 7.27 17.85 2.57
CA ALA A 174 5.86 17.79 2.94
C ALA A 174 5.61 18.21 4.39
N MET A 175 6.61 18.05 5.26
CA MET A 175 6.62 18.50 6.65
C MET A 175 7.22 19.91 6.83
N GLU A 176 7.57 20.60 5.74
CA GLU A 176 8.19 21.93 5.70
C GLU A 176 9.55 22.03 6.43
N MET A 177 10.30 20.93 6.48
CA MET A 177 11.62 20.90 7.13
C MET A 177 12.65 21.80 6.43
N ASP A 178 12.46 22.08 5.14
CA ASP A 178 13.24 23.03 4.35
C ASP A 178 13.22 24.43 4.97
N LYS A 179 12.06 24.87 5.46
CA LYS A 179 11.86 26.23 6.01
C LYS A 179 12.49 26.42 7.38
N TRP A 180 12.51 25.37 8.21
CA TRP A 180 12.92 25.45 9.61
C TRP A 180 14.32 24.91 9.87
N MET A 181 14.75 23.93 9.08
CA MET A 181 16.01 23.21 9.28
C MET A 181 16.88 23.15 8.01
N GLY A 182 16.35 23.54 6.85
CA GLY A 182 17.07 23.44 5.58
C GLY A 182 17.28 22.00 5.11
N ILE A 183 16.40 21.08 5.54
CA ILE A 183 16.41 19.67 5.17
C ILE A 183 15.44 19.48 4.00
N TYR A 184 15.90 18.81 2.95
CA TYR A 184 15.15 18.49 1.73
C TYR A 184 15.06 16.98 1.59
N ASP A 185 14.10 16.50 0.79
CA ASP A 185 14.04 15.09 0.44
C ASP A 185 15.31 14.69 -0.33
N PHE A 186 15.85 13.53 0.01
CA PHE A 186 17.10 13.03 -0.60
C PHE A 186 16.92 12.70 -2.09
N TYR A 187 15.74 12.23 -2.45
CA TYR A 187 15.38 11.81 -3.80
C TYR A 187 13.86 11.87 -3.97
N PRO A 188 13.36 11.92 -5.22
CA PRO A 188 11.94 11.74 -5.48
C PRO A 188 11.46 10.38 -4.98
N THR A 189 10.36 10.35 -4.25
CA THR A 189 9.74 9.12 -3.75
C THR A 189 8.44 8.81 -4.50
N ALA A 190 8.19 7.52 -4.71
CA ALA A 190 6.94 7.05 -5.31
C ALA A 190 5.79 7.00 -4.29
N GLN A 191 4.57 7.19 -4.77
CA GLN A 191 3.34 6.88 -4.05
C GLN A 191 3.20 5.36 -3.94
N LYS A 192 2.93 4.88 -2.72
CA LYS A 192 2.95 3.45 -2.38
C LYS A 192 1.58 2.95 -1.89
N GLU A 193 0.60 3.82 -1.73
CA GLU A 193 -0.65 3.55 -1.03
C GLU A 193 -1.50 2.46 -1.70
N ASP A 194 -1.61 2.50 -3.03
CA ASP A 194 -2.34 1.47 -3.79
C ASP A 194 -1.62 0.12 -3.74
N MET A 195 -0.28 0.12 -3.74
CA MET A 195 0.51 -1.08 -3.53
C MET A 195 0.30 -1.64 -2.12
N THR A 196 0.42 -0.81 -1.08
CA THR A 196 0.19 -1.20 0.32
C THR A 196 -1.22 -1.76 0.51
N ARG A 197 -2.25 -1.18 -0.11
CA ARG A 197 -3.62 -1.70 -0.07
C ARG A 197 -3.75 -3.05 -0.76
N THR A 198 -3.10 -3.23 -1.92
CA THR A 198 -3.12 -4.49 -2.68
C THR A 198 -2.41 -5.61 -1.92
N LEU A 199 -1.26 -5.33 -1.31
CA LEU A 199 -0.56 -6.29 -0.44
C LEU A 199 -1.43 -6.69 0.76
N ALA A 200 -2.09 -5.72 1.40
CA ALA A 200 -3.01 -6.00 2.51
C ALA A 200 -4.21 -6.86 2.08
N GLN A 201 -4.74 -6.69 0.87
CA GLN A 201 -5.79 -7.55 0.32
C GLN A 201 -5.30 -9.00 0.17
N ILE A 202 -4.09 -9.20 -0.36
CA ILE A 202 -3.49 -10.53 -0.51
C ILE A 202 -3.29 -11.20 0.85
N HIS A 203 -2.89 -10.46 1.90
CA HIS A 203 -2.74 -11.03 3.24
C HIS A 203 -4.04 -11.52 3.87
N GLN A 204 -5.21 -11.05 3.40
CA GLN A 204 -6.49 -11.58 3.85
C GLN A 204 -6.80 -12.98 3.25
N ASP A 205 -6.19 -13.32 2.12
CA ASP A 205 -6.32 -14.62 1.47
C ASP A 205 -5.02 -15.00 0.74
N THR A 206 -4.09 -15.60 1.49
CA THR A 206 -2.80 -16.02 0.96
C THR A 206 -2.88 -17.22 0.02
N SER A 207 -4.07 -17.81 -0.22
CA SER A 207 -4.20 -18.94 -1.14
C SER A 207 -3.87 -18.56 -2.59
N VAL A 208 -4.01 -17.28 -2.95
CA VAL A 208 -3.58 -16.76 -4.26
C VAL A 208 -2.08 -16.91 -4.48
N LEU A 209 -1.29 -16.97 -3.40
CA LEU A 209 0.17 -17.13 -3.45
C LEU A 209 0.61 -18.60 -3.63
N GLU A 210 -0.32 -19.56 -3.71
CA GLU A 210 0.00 -20.95 -4.08
C GLU A 210 0.37 -21.09 -5.56
N ASP A 211 0.02 -20.10 -6.40
CA ASP A 211 0.46 -20.01 -7.79
C ASP A 211 1.86 -19.37 -7.88
N ASP A 212 2.82 -20.08 -8.48
CA ASP A 212 4.22 -19.63 -8.60
C ASP A 212 4.35 -18.28 -9.34
N GLY A 213 3.48 -18.03 -10.33
CA GLY A 213 3.47 -16.78 -11.08
C GLY A 213 3.00 -15.61 -10.21
N MET A 214 1.91 -15.82 -9.47
CA MET A 214 1.42 -14.84 -8.51
C MET A 214 2.44 -14.57 -7.39
N TYR A 215 3.05 -15.60 -6.84
CA TYR A 215 4.07 -15.45 -5.79
C TYR A 215 5.27 -14.63 -6.28
N ALA A 216 5.71 -14.83 -7.52
CA ALA A 216 6.79 -14.02 -8.12
C ALA A 216 6.39 -12.54 -8.27
N LEU A 217 5.15 -12.25 -8.69
CA LEU A 217 4.64 -10.88 -8.80
C LEU A 217 4.48 -10.22 -7.43
N TYR A 218 3.98 -10.96 -6.44
CA TYR A 218 3.89 -10.51 -5.06
C TYR A 218 5.26 -10.14 -4.50
N ASN A 219 6.27 -10.99 -4.65
CA ASN A 219 7.63 -10.68 -4.18
C ASN A 219 8.22 -9.46 -4.89
N ARG A 220 8.03 -9.34 -6.21
CA ARG A 220 8.46 -8.15 -6.94
C ARG A 220 7.80 -6.88 -6.41
N ALA A 221 6.50 -6.93 -6.13
CA ALA A 221 5.76 -5.81 -5.54
C ALA A 221 6.29 -5.44 -4.14
N VAL A 222 6.53 -6.44 -3.29
CA VAL A 222 7.10 -6.30 -1.94
C VAL A 222 8.52 -5.73 -1.98
N GLU A 223 9.37 -6.16 -2.91
CA GLU A 223 10.72 -5.60 -3.10
C GLU A 223 10.62 -4.14 -3.55
N THR A 224 9.80 -3.86 -4.58
CA THR A 224 9.67 -2.52 -5.17
C THR A 224 9.14 -1.49 -4.17
N VAL A 225 8.17 -1.87 -3.32
CA VAL A 225 7.63 -0.96 -2.29
C VAL A 225 8.63 -0.69 -1.16
N GLN A 226 9.53 -1.64 -0.87
CA GLN A 226 10.58 -1.49 0.15
C GLN A 226 11.77 -0.66 -0.35
N THR A 227 12.01 -0.61 -1.67
CA THR A 227 13.01 0.28 -2.26
C THR A 227 12.60 1.73 -2.00
N VAL A 228 13.43 2.43 -1.22
CA VAL A 228 13.14 3.78 -0.70
C VAL A 228 13.12 4.84 -1.81
N ASP A 229 14.02 4.70 -2.79
CA ASP A 229 14.20 5.58 -3.96
C ASP A 229 13.59 5.00 -5.25
N ALA A 230 12.62 4.08 -5.12
CA ALA A 230 11.94 3.50 -6.29
C ALA A 230 11.29 4.60 -7.14
N ALA A 231 11.47 4.54 -8.46
CA ALA A 231 10.77 5.42 -9.37
C ALA A 231 9.26 5.10 -9.38
N GLN A 232 8.43 6.12 -9.56
CA GLN A 232 6.96 5.94 -9.64
C GLN A 232 6.57 4.92 -10.71
N ASN A 233 7.29 4.92 -11.84
CA ASN A 233 7.02 3.98 -12.92
C ASN A 233 7.28 2.51 -12.52
N ASP A 234 8.35 2.26 -11.76
CA ASP A 234 8.68 0.90 -11.31
C ASP A 234 7.61 0.38 -10.33
N VAL A 235 7.13 1.25 -9.43
CA VAL A 235 6.01 0.94 -8.52
C VAL A 235 4.74 0.64 -9.33
N ASN A 236 4.40 1.48 -10.30
CA ASN A 236 3.23 1.28 -11.15
C ASN A 236 3.32 -0.03 -11.94
N GLN A 237 4.47 -0.32 -12.55
CA GLN A 237 4.66 -1.54 -13.32
C GLN A 237 4.46 -2.80 -12.45
N ALA A 238 5.06 -2.82 -11.26
CA ALA A 238 4.89 -3.92 -10.32
C ALA A 238 3.43 -4.03 -9.84
N LEU A 239 2.79 -2.90 -9.56
CA LEU A 239 1.40 -2.83 -9.09
C LEU A 239 0.43 -3.33 -10.16
N PHE A 240 0.54 -2.83 -11.39
CA PHE A 240 -0.35 -3.20 -12.49
C PHE A 240 -0.21 -4.67 -12.86
N ALA A 241 1.02 -5.20 -12.90
CA ALA A 241 1.24 -6.62 -13.12
C ALA A 241 0.58 -7.48 -12.03
N LEU A 242 0.73 -7.09 -10.75
CA LEU A 242 0.12 -7.79 -9.61
C LEU A 242 -1.42 -7.73 -9.66
N VAL A 243 -1.98 -6.55 -9.91
CA VAL A 243 -3.44 -6.32 -9.98
C VAL A 243 -4.05 -7.07 -11.17
N CYS A 244 -3.41 -7.06 -12.34
CA CYS A 244 -3.87 -7.85 -13.49
C CYS A 244 -3.85 -9.36 -13.20
N ALA A 245 -2.86 -9.86 -12.45
CA ALA A 245 -2.83 -11.27 -12.04
C ALA A 245 -3.95 -11.61 -11.06
N LEU A 246 -4.26 -10.71 -10.10
CA LEU A 246 -5.40 -10.86 -9.19
C LEU A 246 -6.76 -10.88 -9.91
N HIS A 247 -6.84 -10.23 -11.06
CA HIS A 247 -8.04 -10.06 -11.87
C HIS A 247 -7.87 -10.63 -13.28
N SER A 248 -7.27 -11.81 -13.38
CA SER A 248 -6.95 -12.47 -14.67
C SER A 248 -8.17 -12.82 -15.53
N ASP A 249 -9.39 -12.71 -14.98
CA ASP A 249 -10.66 -12.83 -15.69
C ASP A 249 -11.05 -11.58 -16.48
N ILE A 250 -10.43 -10.43 -16.19
CA ILE A 250 -10.69 -9.17 -16.88
C ILE A 250 -9.78 -9.04 -18.10
N GLN A 251 -10.38 -8.66 -19.22
CA GLN A 251 -9.67 -8.52 -20.49
C GLN A 251 -8.80 -7.25 -20.47
N ALA A 252 -7.53 -7.38 -20.86
CA ALA A 252 -6.67 -6.22 -21.10
C ALA A 252 -7.31 -5.26 -22.11
N GLY A 253 -7.25 -3.96 -21.80
CA GLY A 253 -7.85 -2.88 -22.58
C GLY A 253 -9.33 -2.59 -22.27
N ASP A 254 -10.03 -3.42 -21.48
CA ASP A 254 -11.40 -3.12 -21.02
C ASP A 254 -11.37 -2.08 -19.89
N ALA A 255 -11.10 -0.83 -20.26
CA ALA A 255 -10.91 0.28 -19.33
C ALA A 255 -12.16 0.56 -18.47
N ASN A 256 -13.35 0.33 -19.04
CA ASN A 256 -14.61 0.62 -18.37
C ASN A 256 -15.18 -0.58 -17.57
N LEU A 257 -14.52 -1.74 -17.66
CA LEU A 257 -14.80 -2.97 -16.92
C LEU A 257 -16.20 -3.55 -17.21
N ASN A 258 -16.70 -3.40 -18.43
CA ASN A 258 -18.02 -3.93 -18.83
C ASN A 258 -17.95 -5.32 -19.48
N GLY A 259 -16.76 -5.88 -19.65
CA GLY A 259 -16.50 -7.18 -20.27
C GLY A 259 -16.46 -7.14 -21.80
N ALA A 260 -16.54 -5.97 -22.43
CA ALA A 260 -16.51 -5.81 -23.88
C ALA A 260 -15.41 -4.83 -24.30
N LEU A 261 -14.49 -5.29 -25.13
CA LEU A 261 -13.44 -4.44 -25.69
C LEU A 261 -13.99 -3.58 -26.85
N GLU A 262 -14.18 -2.29 -26.61
CA GLU A 262 -14.87 -1.39 -27.54
C GLU A 262 -14.31 0.05 -27.56
N ILE A 263 -14.86 0.89 -28.45
CA ILE A 263 -14.39 2.28 -28.60
C ILE A 263 -14.61 3.11 -27.32
N ALA A 264 -15.56 2.72 -26.47
CA ALA A 264 -15.75 3.36 -25.16
C ALA A 264 -14.50 3.27 -24.27
N ASP A 265 -13.76 2.16 -24.33
CA ASP A 265 -12.52 1.99 -23.57
C ASP A 265 -11.42 2.93 -24.05
N VAL A 266 -11.25 3.01 -25.37
CA VAL A 266 -10.30 3.92 -26.01
C VAL A 266 -10.58 5.37 -25.58
N LEU A 267 -11.86 5.76 -25.55
CA LEU A 267 -12.27 7.10 -25.11
C LEU A 267 -11.97 7.34 -23.63
N LEU A 268 -12.18 6.34 -22.77
CA LEU A 268 -11.89 6.44 -21.35
C LEU A 268 -10.38 6.61 -21.09
N ILE A 269 -9.53 5.81 -21.75
CA ILE A 269 -8.07 5.94 -21.68
C ILE A 269 -7.62 7.32 -22.14
N GLN A 270 -8.16 7.82 -23.26
CA GLN A 270 -7.84 9.16 -23.76
C GLN A 270 -8.25 10.28 -22.79
N LYS A 271 -9.41 10.16 -22.15
CA LYS A 271 -9.85 11.12 -21.13
C LYS A 271 -8.99 11.08 -19.88
N TYR A 272 -8.53 9.90 -19.48
CA TYR A 272 -7.58 9.74 -18.38
C TYR A 272 -6.24 10.42 -18.68
N ILE A 273 -5.66 10.18 -19.86
CA ILE A 273 -4.43 10.85 -20.33
C ILE A 273 -4.62 12.37 -20.38
N ALA A 274 -5.79 12.82 -20.83
CA ALA A 274 -6.18 14.23 -20.85
C ALA A 274 -6.52 14.82 -19.46
N ARG A 275 -6.39 14.04 -18.38
CA ARG A 275 -6.73 14.40 -16.98
C ARG A 275 -8.16 14.92 -16.82
N SER A 276 -9.05 14.48 -17.70
CA SER A 276 -10.47 14.86 -17.70
C SER A 276 -11.31 13.87 -16.88
N GLU A 277 -10.82 12.65 -16.68
CA GLU A 277 -11.41 11.62 -15.81
C GLU A 277 -10.29 10.90 -15.04
N THR A 278 -10.63 10.34 -13.88
CA THR A 278 -9.73 9.52 -13.05
C THR A 278 -10.10 8.05 -13.18
N MET A 279 -9.11 7.16 -13.08
CA MET A 279 -9.31 5.71 -13.12
C MET A 279 -8.83 5.06 -11.83
N ALA A 280 -9.57 4.07 -11.34
CA ALA A 280 -9.12 3.24 -10.22
C ALA A 280 -7.91 2.38 -10.65
N VAL A 281 -7.15 1.86 -9.69
CA VAL A 281 -5.93 1.07 -9.95
C VAL A 281 -6.17 -0.11 -10.90
N LEU A 282 -7.30 -0.81 -10.77
CA LEU A 282 -7.66 -1.93 -11.67
C LEU A 282 -7.88 -1.46 -13.11
N GLN A 283 -8.58 -0.33 -13.29
CA GLN A 283 -8.79 0.25 -14.61
C GLN A 283 -7.45 0.68 -15.23
N GLN A 284 -6.57 1.31 -14.45
CA GLN A 284 -5.23 1.65 -14.92
C GLN A 284 -4.45 0.39 -15.31
N ALA A 285 -4.43 -0.63 -14.45
CA ALA A 285 -3.70 -1.87 -14.68
C ALA A 285 -4.11 -2.58 -15.97
N VAL A 286 -5.42 -2.70 -16.25
CA VAL A 286 -5.89 -3.31 -17.50
C VAL A 286 -5.64 -2.43 -18.72
N CYS A 287 -5.46 -1.13 -18.54
CA CYS A 287 -5.11 -0.21 -19.62
C CYS A 287 -3.62 -0.19 -19.95
N ASP A 288 -2.73 -0.61 -19.04
CA ASP A 288 -1.28 -0.77 -19.28
C ASP A 288 -1.05 -2.03 -20.12
N THR A 289 -1.20 -1.89 -21.44
CA THR A 289 -1.22 -3.04 -22.36
C THR A 289 0.17 -3.50 -22.79
N ASP A 290 1.18 -2.64 -22.68
CA ASP A 290 2.58 -3.00 -22.92
C ASP A 290 3.34 -3.33 -21.62
N GLY A 291 2.70 -3.12 -20.47
CA GLY A 291 3.20 -3.51 -19.15
C GLY A 291 4.36 -2.63 -18.70
N ASN A 292 4.39 -1.36 -19.11
CA ASN A 292 5.48 -0.44 -18.82
C ASN A 292 5.28 0.40 -17.55
N GLY A 293 4.07 0.41 -16.97
CA GLY A 293 3.72 1.21 -15.77
C GLY A 293 3.15 2.62 -16.05
N GLU A 294 3.04 3.03 -17.31
CA GLU A 294 2.53 4.33 -17.76
C GLU A 294 1.34 4.17 -18.71
N ILE A 295 0.20 4.80 -18.40
CA ILE A 295 -0.94 4.82 -19.31
C ILE A 295 -0.79 5.98 -20.29
N ASN A 296 -0.53 5.67 -21.56
CA ASN A 296 -0.21 6.68 -22.57
C ASN A 296 -0.81 6.36 -23.96
N LEU A 297 -0.38 7.11 -24.99
CA LEU A 297 -0.90 6.95 -26.35
C LEU A 297 -0.58 5.59 -26.98
N GLU A 298 0.49 4.91 -26.56
CA GLU A 298 0.81 3.57 -27.05
C GLU A 298 -0.25 2.55 -26.60
N ASP A 299 -0.77 2.67 -25.38
CA ASP A 299 -1.89 1.86 -24.90
C ASP A 299 -3.16 2.10 -25.69
N VAL A 300 -3.47 3.37 -25.96
CA VAL A 300 -4.62 3.74 -26.81
C VAL A 300 -4.51 3.04 -28.17
N LEU A 301 -3.32 3.07 -28.79
CA LEU A 301 -3.07 2.42 -30.07
C LEU A 301 -3.14 0.89 -29.98
N ALA A 302 -2.66 0.30 -28.88
CA ALA A 302 -2.74 -1.13 -28.63
C ALA A 302 -4.20 -1.60 -28.50
N VAL A 303 -4.99 -0.93 -27.67
CA VAL A 303 -6.43 -1.24 -27.49
C VAL A 303 -7.20 -1.07 -28.81
N GLN A 304 -6.94 0.00 -29.58
CA GLN A 304 -7.54 0.17 -30.91
C GLN A 304 -7.23 -1.00 -31.85
N LYS A 305 -5.97 -1.48 -31.86
CA LYS A 305 -5.57 -2.64 -32.68
C LYS A 305 -6.24 -3.93 -32.19
N MET A 306 -6.43 -4.09 -30.88
CA MET A 306 -7.11 -5.25 -30.30
C MET A 306 -8.59 -5.27 -30.74
N ILE A 307 -9.30 -4.14 -30.66
CA ILE A 307 -10.69 -4.00 -31.15
C ILE A 307 -10.78 -4.35 -32.64
N ALA A 308 -9.86 -3.82 -33.46
CA ALA A 308 -9.86 -4.06 -34.90
C ALA A 308 -9.60 -5.52 -35.31
N LYS A 309 -9.03 -6.36 -34.43
CA LYS A 309 -8.85 -7.80 -34.67
C LYS A 309 -10.06 -8.64 -34.27
N VAL A 310 -10.93 -8.09 -33.41
CA VAL A 310 -12.13 -8.76 -32.90
C VAL A 310 -13.36 -8.44 -33.77
N ALA A 311 -13.36 -7.31 -34.48
CA ALA A 311 -14.38 -6.88 -35.45
C ALA A 311 -14.30 -7.64 -36.80
#